data_AF-A0A382EB32-F1
#
_entry.id   AF-A0A382EB32-F1
#
_cell.length_a   1.000
_cell.length_b   1.000
_cell.length_c   1.000
_cell.angle_alpha   90.00
_cell.angle_beta   90.00
_cell.angle_gamma   90.00
#
_symmetry.space_group_name_H-M   'P 1'
#
loop_
_entity.id
_entity.type
_entity.pdbx_description
1 polymer ?
#
loop_
_entity_poly.entity_id
_entity_poly.type
_entity_poly.pdbx_seq_one_letter_code
_entity_poly.pdbx_strand_id
1 'polypeptide(L)'
;MQDGFSANQLLDDGLLNGMAIVGVKFRDNLIFVPEVLVAARAMKAGMAHIEPILSASGAKPAGIVIMGTVKGDLHDIGKNLCIMMLRGAGFIVHDIGVDSSPEDFIDAVEEHEAHVVGMSALLTTTMPNMGRTIATFEDMGM
;
A
#
# COMPACT_ATOMS: atom_id res chain seq x y z
N MET A 1 11.34 -18.28 18.75
CA MET A 1 11.18 -19.22 17.61
C MET A 1 12.28 -20.26 17.69
N GLN A 2 12.05 -21.50 17.22
CA GLN A 2 12.95 -22.65 17.47
C GLN A 2 14.40 -22.46 17.02
N ASP A 3 14.65 -21.62 16.00
CA ASP A 3 15.99 -21.39 15.42
C ASP A 3 16.67 -20.08 15.89
N GLY A 4 16.12 -19.37 16.87
CA GLY A 4 16.75 -18.17 17.46
C GLY A 4 16.57 -16.85 16.69
N PHE A 5 15.89 -16.84 15.54
CA PHE A 5 15.56 -15.60 14.82
C PHE A 5 14.51 -14.76 15.55
N SER A 6 14.72 -13.44 15.58
CA SER A 6 13.71 -12.49 16.04
C SER A 6 12.62 -12.25 14.98
N ALA A 7 11.44 -11.79 15.43
CA ALA A 7 10.34 -11.45 14.52
C ALA A 7 10.73 -10.33 13.52
N ASN A 8 11.48 -9.33 13.99
CA ASN A 8 12.00 -8.26 13.14
C ASN A 8 12.95 -8.79 12.05
N GLN A 9 13.87 -9.70 12.40
CA GLN A 9 14.76 -10.30 11.39
C GLN A 9 13.99 -11.08 10.32
N LEU A 10 12.97 -11.86 10.71
CA LEU A 10 12.14 -12.57 9.74
C LEU A 10 11.32 -11.63 8.85
N LEU A 11 10.88 -10.49 9.41
CA LEU A 11 10.20 -9.46 8.64
C LEU A 11 11.17 -8.79 7.66
N ASP A 12 12.23 -8.17 8.17
CA ASP A 12 13.12 -7.28 7.43
C ASP A 12 14.00 -8.06 6.44
N ASP A 13 14.72 -9.08 6.92
CA ASP A 13 15.67 -9.85 6.11
C ASP A 13 14.97 -10.96 5.31
N GLY A 14 13.77 -11.34 5.70
CA GLY A 14 12.97 -12.39 5.05
C GLY A 14 11.90 -11.83 4.13
N LEU A 15 10.74 -11.49 4.70
CA LEU A 15 9.53 -11.15 3.94
C LEU A 15 9.69 -9.86 3.11
N LEU A 16 10.17 -8.77 3.72
CA LEU A 16 10.34 -7.48 3.06
C LEU A 16 11.43 -7.55 1.98
N ASN A 17 12.55 -8.19 2.28
CA ASN A 17 13.61 -8.42 1.28
C ASN A 17 13.10 -9.23 0.09
N GLY A 18 12.36 -10.31 0.35
CA GLY A 18 11.72 -11.12 -0.69
C GLY A 18 10.80 -10.30 -1.60
N MET A 19 9.97 -9.43 -1.01
CA MET A 19 9.07 -8.57 -1.80
C MET A 19 9.84 -7.50 -2.59
N ALA A 20 10.93 -6.95 -2.05
CA ALA A 20 11.78 -6.01 -2.78
C ALA A 20 12.38 -6.64 -4.05
N ILE A 21 12.83 -7.90 -3.98
CA ILE A 21 13.32 -8.65 -5.14
C ILE A 21 12.20 -8.87 -6.17
N VAL A 22 10.99 -9.18 -5.73
CA VAL A 22 9.82 -9.32 -6.63
C VAL A 22 9.51 -8.01 -7.34
N GLY A 23 9.57 -6.87 -6.63
CA GLY A 23 9.39 -5.55 -7.24
C GLY A 23 10.44 -5.25 -8.31
N VAL A 24 11.71 -5.56 -8.05
CA VAL A 24 12.80 -5.45 -9.03
C VAL A 24 12.53 -6.33 -10.26
N LYS A 25 12.20 -7.61 -10.06
CA LYS A 25 11.94 -8.54 -11.16
C LYS A 25 10.73 -8.12 -12.00
N PHE A 26 9.69 -7.57 -11.39
CA PHE A 26 8.52 -7.07 -12.10
C PHE A 26 8.86 -5.84 -12.96
N ARG A 27 9.59 -4.88 -12.39
CA ARG A 27 10.06 -3.68 -13.11
C ARG A 27 10.96 -4.05 -14.30
N ASP A 28 11.83 -5.04 -14.13
CA ASP A 28 12.80 -5.45 -15.15
C ASP A 28 12.18 -6.46 -16.16
N ASN A 29 10.84 -6.63 -16.16
CA ASN A 29 10.08 -7.54 -17.02
C ASN A 29 10.53 -9.02 -16.96
N LEU A 30 11.07 -9.45 -15.82
CA LEU A 30 11.49 -10.83 -15.58
C LEU A 30 10.34 -11.71 -15.06
N ILE A 31 9.33 -11.11 -14.43
CA ILE A 31 8.11 -11.75 -13.96
C ILE A 31 6.92 -10.86 -14.29
N PHE A 32 5.70 -11.41 -14.24
CA PHE A 32 4.48 -10.70 -14.57
C PHE A 32 3.55 -10.60 -13.36
N VAL A 33 2.36 -10.01 -13.58
CA VAL A 33 1.35 -9.80 -12.55
C VAL A 33 0.99 -11.09 -11.79
N PRO A 34 0.79 -12.27 -12.43
CA PRO A 34 0.47 -13.50 -11.71
C PRO A 34 1.51 -13.86 -10.65
N GLU A 35 2.80 -13.72 -10.94
CA GLU A 35 3.89 -14.01 -10.00
C GLU A 35 3.92 -13.01 -8.84
N VAL A 36 3.69 -11.72 -9.11
CA VAL A 36 3.57 -10.68 -8.08
C VAL A 36 2.40 -11.00 -7.13
N LEU A 37 1.26 -11.44 -7.66
CA LEU A 37 0.10 -11.84 -6.85
C LEU A 37 0.40 -13.07 -5.98
N VAL A 38 1.16 -14.04 -6.50
CA VAL A 38 1.60 -15.21 -5.71
C VAL A 38 2.53 -14.77 -4.58
N ALA A 39 3.52 -13.92 -4.86
CA ALA A 39 4.44 -13.41 -3.85
C ALA A 39 3.73 -12.61 -2.74
N ALA A 40 2.82 -11.70 -3.11
CA ALA A 40 2.05 -10.92 -2.15
C ALA A 40 1.18 -11.81 -1.24
N ARG A 41 0.59 -12.89 -1.78
CA ARG A 41 -0.15 -13.88 -0.98
C ARG A 41 0.76 -14.65 -0.03
N ALA A 42 1.95 -15.06 -0.47
CA ALA A 42 2.93 -15.72 0.37
C ALA A 42 3.38 -14.82 1.53
N MET A 43 3.64 -13.54 1.25
CA MET A 43 3.95 -12.57 2.29
C MET A 43 2.79 -12.39 3.28
N LYS A 44 1.54 -12.24 2.80
CA LYS A 44 0.37 -12.14 3.69
C LYS A 44 0.25 -13.35 4.62
N ALA A 45 0.49 -14.55 4.09
CA ALA A 45 0.49 -15.78 4.90
C ALA A 45 1.61 -15.77 5.95
N GLY A 46 2.81 -15.31 5.59
CA GLY A 46 3.91 -15.13 6.54
C GLY A 46 3.60 -14.10 7.63
N MET A 47 3.06 -12.93 7.23
CA MET A 47 2.71 -11.85 8.15
C MET A 47 1.68 -12.30 9.20
N ALA A 48 0.70 -13.13 8.83
CA ALA A 48 -0.29 -13.66 9.77
C ALA A 48 0.33 -14.42 10.97
N HIS A 49 1.56 -14.92 10.84
CA HIS A 49 2.31 -15.55 11.93
C HIS A 49 3.21 -14.57 12.70
N ILE A 50 3.71 -13.53 12.04
CA ILE A 50 4.69 -12.60 12.60
C ILE A 50 4.00 -11.42 13.31
N GLU A 51 2.87 -10.94 12.77
CA GLU A 51 2.13 -9.77 13.25
C GLU A 51 1.70 -9.85 14.74
N PRO A 52 1.22 -10.99 15.28
CA PRO A 52 0.92 -11.09 16.71
C PRO A 52 2.15 -10.92 17.60
N ILE A 53 3.31 -11.38 17.13
CA ILE A 53 4.58 -11.33 17.86
C ILE A 53 5.13 -9.90 17.83
N LEU A 54 5.07 -9.25 16.66
CA LEU A 54 5.45 -7.86 16.48
C LEU A 54 4.59 -6.93 17.34
N SER A 55 3.28 -7.14 17.34
CA SER A 55 2.33 -6.36 18.15
C SER A 55 2.62 -6.47 19.65
N ALA A 56 2.90 -7.69 20.13
CA ALA A 56 3.29 -7.92 21.53
C ALA A 56 4.64 -7.26 21.89
N SER A 57 5.54 -7.07 20.92
CA SER A 57 6.81 -6.36 21.11
C SER A 57 6.71 -4.83 20.96
N GLY A 58 5.54 -4.31 20.60
CA GLY A 58 5.34 -2.88 20.34
C GLY A 58 5.91 -2.39 19.01
N ALA A 59 6.22 -3.30 18.08
CA ALA A 59 6.69 -2.94 16.75
C ALA A 59 5.57 -2.25 15.96
N LYS A 60 5.92 -1.14 15.31
CA LYS A 60 4.98 -0.33 14.53
C LYS A 60 4.96 -0.76 13.07
N PRO A 61 3.82 -0.61 12.37
CA PRO A 61 3.76 -0.79 10.92
C PRO A 61 4.69 0.20 10.21
N ALA A 62 5.07 -0.11 8.96
CA ALA A 62 5.95 0.75 8.15
C ALA A 62 5.33 2.14 7.89
N GLY A 63 4.00 2.21 7.85
CA GLY A 63 3.21 3.42 7.71
C GLY A 63 1.76 3.11 7.38
N ILE A 64 0.90 4.12 7.47
CA ILE A 64 -0.51 4.08 7.05
C ILE A 64 -0.62 4.84 5.73
N VAL A 65 -1.25 4.20 4.74
CA VAL A 65 -1.43 4.74 3.38
C VAL A 65 -2.91 4.79 3.04
N ILE A 66 -3.40 5.93 2.56
CA ILE A 66 -4.70 6.01 1.88
C ILE A 66 -4.49 5.76 0.38
N MET A 67 -5.30 4.89 -0.21
CA MET A 67 -5.30 4.63 -1.65
C MET A 67 -6.71 4.85 -2.21
N GLY A 68 -6.82 5.59 -3.30
CA GLY A 68 -8.11 5.81 -3.98
C GLY A 68 -7.94 6.09 -5.47
N THR A 69 -8.96 5.76 -6.26
CA THR A 69 -9.04 6.21 -7.66
C THR A 69 -9.82 7.52 -7.69
N VAL A 70 -9.24 8.54 -8.32
CA VAL A 70 -9.77 9.90 -8.31
C VAL A 70 -11.14 10.02 -8.98
N LYS A 71 -11.87 11.07 -8.63
CA LYS A 71 -13.19 11.42 -9.17
C LYS A 71 -13.27 11.27 -10.69
N GLY A 72 -14.38 10.70 -11.15
CA GLY A 72 -14.68 10.41 -12.55
C GLY A 72 -13.94 9.21 -13.13
N ASP A 73 -13.09 8.52 -12.36
CA ASP A 73 -12.34 7.36 -12.81
C ASP A 73 -12.75 6.11 -12.00
N LEU A 74 -13.06 5.02 -12.71
CA LEU A 74 -13.56 3.76 -12.16
C LEU A 74 -12.53 2.63 -12.24
N HIS A 75 -11.33 2.89 -12.77
CA HIS A 75 -10.32 1.85 -12.96
C HIS A 75 -9.58 1.57 -11.66
N ASP A 76 -9.52 0.30 -11.27
CA ASP A 76 -8.99 -0.12 -9.98
C ASP A 76 -7.92 -1.21 -10.07
N ILE A 77 -7.74 -1.87 -11.22
CA ILE A 77 -6.80 -3.00 -11.36
C ILE A 77 -5.36 -2.59 -10.96
N GLY A 78 -4.88 -1.46 -11.48
CA GLY A 78 -3.55 -0.93 -11.14
C GLY A 78 -3.45 -0.50 -9.69
N LYS A 79 -4.48 0.18 -9.17
CA LYS A 79 -4.60 0.57 -7.75
C LYS A 79 -4.52 -0.64 -6.83
N ASN A 80 -5.30 -1.68 -7.10
CA ASN A 80 -5.39 -2.89 -6.29
C ASN A 80 -4.08 -3.67 -6.32
N LEU A 81 -3.38 -3.70 -7.46
CA LEU A 81 -2.03 -4.26 -7.53
C LEU A 81 -1.05 -3.47 -6.63
N CYS A 82 -1.09 -2.14 -6.68
CA CYS A 82 -0.27 -1.29 -5.81
C CYS A 82 -0.59 -1.50 -4.32
N ILE A 83 -1.88 -1.55 -3.95
CA ILE A 83 -2.33 -1.86 -2.58
C ILE A 83 -1.77 -3.20 -2.11
N MET A 84 -1.83 -4.23 -2.96
CA MET A 84 -1.29 -5.55 -2.61
C MET A 84 0.22 -5.51 -2.39
N MET A 85 0.96 -4.75 -3.20
CA MET A 85 2.40 -4.58 -3.03
C MET A 85 2.75 -3.78 -1.77
N LEU A 86 2.01 -2.72 -1.45
CA LEU A 86 2.19 -1.92 -0.23
C LEU A 86 1.92 -2.74 1.04
N ARG A 87 0.82 -3.50 1.06
CA ARG A 87 0.55 -4.45 2.16
C ARG A 87 1.64 -5.52 2.25
N GLY A 88 2.09 -6.00 1.09
CA GLY A 88 3.29 -6.82 0.93
C GLY A 88 4.61 -6.10 1.22
N ALA A 89 4.61 -4.85 1.66
CA ALA A 89 5.80 -4.16 2.15
C ALA A 89 5.64 -3.73 3.61
N GLY A 90 4.62 -4.25 4.32
CA GLY A 90 4.39 -3.97 5.73
C GLY A 90 3.65 -2.66 6.01
N PHE A 91 3.04 -2.04 4.98
CA PHE A 91 2.16 -0.88 5.16
C PHE A 91 0.75 -1.31 5.52
N ILE A 92 0.09 -0.53 6.38
CA ILE A 92 -1.35 -0.56 6.53
C ILE A 92 -1.93 0.30 5.40
N VAL A 93 -2.88 -0.25 4.65
CA VAL A 93 -3.45 0.44 3.49
C VAL A 93 -4.96 0.46 3.59
N HIS A 94 -5.52 1.66 3.64
CA HIS A 94 -6.95 1.94 3.60
C HIS A 94 -7.33 2.32 2.17
N ASP A 95 -8.24 1.55 1.58
CA ASP A 95 -8.70 1.76 0.20
C ASP A 95 -10.06 2.44 0.22
N ILE A 96 -10.12 3.69 -0.23
CA ILE A 96 -11.37 4.48 -0.31
C ILE A 96 -12.14 4.21 -1.61
N GLY A 97 -11.66 3.28 -2.44
CA GLY A 97 -12.35 2.81 -3.62
C GLY A 97 -12.05 3.61 -4.88
N VAL A 98 -13.09 3.85 -5.67
CA VAL A 98 -13.02 4.56 -6.95
C VAL A 98 -14.00 5.72 -6.99
N ASP A 99 -13.86 6.61 -7.97
CA ASP A 99 -14.65 7.84 -8.08
C ASP A 99 -14.59 8.72 -6.82
N SER A 100 -13.44 8.71 -6.12
CA SER A 100 -13.27 9.40 -4.84
C SER A 100 -13.01 10.89 -5.04
N SER A 101 -13.77 11.71 -4.34
CA SER A 101 -13.61 13.17 -4.31
C SER A 101 -12.41 13.60 -3.46
N PRO A 102 -11.88 14.84 -3.65
CA PRO A 102 -10.86 15.39 -2.77
C PRO A 102 -11.22 15.29 -1.28
N GLU A 103 -12.47 15.55 -0.95
CA GLU A 103 -13.00 15.50 0.41
C GLU A 103 -12.90 14.09 1.00
N ASP A 104 -13.22 13.04 0.22
CA ASP A 104 -13.09 11.65 0.66
C ASP A 104 -11.63 11.29 1.02
N PHE A 105 -10.65 11.86 0.30
CA PHE A 105 -9.23 11.64 0.62
C PHE A 105 -8.82 12.33 1.92
N ILE A 106 -9.30 13.56 2.14
CA ILE A 106 -9.00 14.32 3.35
C ILE A 106 -9.60 13.62 4.56
N ASP A 107 -10.89 13.29 4.50
CA ASP A 107 -11.62 12.62 5.57
C ASP A 107 -10.90 11.32 5.96
N ALA A 108 -10.46 10.54 4.96
CA ALA A 108 -9.73 9.30 5.21
C ALA A 108 -8.34 9.51 5.81
N VAL A 109 -7.62 10.56 5.41
CA VAL A 109 -6.31 10.90 6.00
C VAL A 109 -6.46 11.31 7.46
N GLU A 110 -7.45 12.13 7.78
CA GLU A 110 -7.73 12.55 9.15
C GLU A 110 -8.23 11.39 10.01
N GLU A 111 -9.15 10.57 9.50
CA GLU A 111 -9.71 9.41 10.22
C GLU A 111 -8.64 8.37 10.59
N HIS A 112 -7.68 8.14 9.69
CA HIS A 112 -6.68 7.09 9.83
C HIS A 112 -5.28 7.60 10.19
N GLU A 113 -5.13 8.91 10.41
CA GLU A 113 -3.85 9.58 10.67
C GLU A 113 -2.77 9.15 9.65
N ALA A 114 -3.15 9.13 8.37
CA ALA A 114 -2.31 8.53 7.33
C ALA A 114 -1.06 9.36 7.02
N HIS A 115 0.05 8.68 6.74
CA HIS A 115 1.32 9.33 6.43
C HIS A 115 1.51 9.58 4.93
N VAL A 116 0.78 8.83 4.09
CA VAL A 116 0.94 8.83 2.63
C VAL A 116 -0.44 8.73 1.99
N VAL A 117 -0.65 9.52 0.94
CA VAL A 117 -1.81 9.42 0.05
C VAL A 117 -1.33 8.94 -1.31
N GLY A 118 -1.94 7.87 -1.81
CA GLY A 118 -1.77 7.39 -3.17
C GLY A 118 -3.05 7.57 -3.98
N MET A 119 -2.91 8.23 -5.13
CA MET A 119 -4.00 8.48 -6.06
C MET A 119 -3.80 7.65 -7.33
N SER A 120 -4.88 7.07 -7.84
CA SER A 120 -4.92 6.33 -9.10
C SER A 120 -5.79 7.07 -10.12
N ALA A 121 -5.36 7.11 -11.38
CA ALA A 121 -6.15 7.52 -12.53
C ALA A 121 -5.61 6.79 -13.77
N LEU A 122 -6.50 6.32 -14.63
CA LEU A 122 -6.13 5.70 -15.90
C LEU A 122 -6.35 6.65 -17.09
N LEU A 123 -7.40 7.49 -17.02
CA LEU A 123 -7.78 8.34 -18.14
C LEU A 123 -7.10 9.71 -18.07
N THR A 124 -6.65 10.22 -19.22
CA THR A 124 -6.08 11.58 -19.31
C THR A 124 -7.09 12.67 -18.94
N THR A 125 -8.38 12.39 -19.11
CA THR A 125 -9.48 13.28 -18.74
C THR A 125 -9.73 13.33 -17.23
N THR A 126 -9.32 12.30 -16.47
CA THR A 126 -9.52 12.22 -15.02
C THR A 126 -8.25 12.56 -14.24
N MET A 127 -7.05 12.43 -14.85
CA MET A 127 -5.77 12.83 -14.25
C MET A 127 -5.76 14.24 -13.62
N PRO A 128 -6.38 15.29 -14.20
CA PRO A 128 -6.44 16.60 -13.56
C PRO A 128 -7.10 16.62 -12.18
N ASN A 129 -7.93 15.62 -11.85
CA ASN A 129 -8.52 15.51 -10.51
C ASN A 129 -7.47 15.21 -9.44
N MET A 130 -6.33 14.58 -9.76
CA MET A 130 -5.22 14.47 -8.81
C MET A 130 -4.72 15.85 -8.37
N GLY A 131 -4.56 16.78 -9.32
CA GLY A 131 -4.14 18.15 -9.02
C GLY A 131 -5.18 18.92 -8.20
N ARG A 132 -6.47 18.66 -8.43
CA ARG A 132 -7.55 19.22 -7.60
C ARG A 132 -7.48 18.71 -6.17
N THR A 133 -7.29 17.41 -5.98
CA THR A 133 -7.11 16.80 -4.66
C THR A 133 -5.91 17.41 -3.93
N ILE A 134 -4.76 17.54 -4.58
CA ILE A 134 -3.57 18.18 -4.00
C ILE A 134 -3.86 19.62 -3.58
N ALA A 135 -4.50 20.42 -4.44
CA ALA A 135 -4.86 21.79 -4.11
C ALA A 135 -5.78 21.87 -2.88
N THR A 136 -6.71 20.93 -2.71
CA THR A 136 -7.56 20.87 -1.52
C THR A 136 -6.76 20.55 -0.25
N PHE A 137 -5.77 19.64 -0.31
CA PHE A 137 -4.85 19.41 0.80
C PHE A 137 -4.06 20.68 1.17
N GLU A 138 -3.52 21.39 0.16
CA GLU A 138 -2.78 22.65 0.37
C GLU A 138 -3.66 23.75 0.99
N ASP A 139 -4.91 23.90 0.53
CA ASP A 139 -5.87 24.87 1.06
C ASP A 139 -6.24 24.58 2.52
N MET A 140 -6.21 23.32 2.94
CA MET A 140 -6.42 22.90 4.33
C MET A 140 -5.16 22.97 5.19
N GLY A 141 -4.01 23.29 4.61
CA GLY A 141 -2.73 23.39 5.31
C GLY A 141 -2.16 22.03 5.72
N MET A 142 -2.49 20.97 4.98
CA MET A 142 -1.97 19.61 5.14
C MET A 142 -0.72 19.36 4.29
#